data_AF-D4DUS6-F1
#
_entry.id   AF-D4DUS6-F1
#
_cell.length_a   1.000
_cell.length_b   1.000
_cell.length_c   1.000
_cell.angle_alpha   90.00
_cell.angle_beta   90.00
_cell.angle_gamma   90.00
#
_symmetry.space_group_name_H-M   'P 1'
#
loop_
_entity.id
_entity.type
_entity.pdbx_description
1 polymer ?
#
loop_
_entity_poly.entity_id
_entity_poly.type
_entity_poly.pdbx_seq_one_letter_code
_entity_poly.pdbx_strand_id
1 'polypeptide(L)' 'MKQNGMFSFSGLTPEQVDRLKDEFAIYAVRSGRINVAGITADNIDYLCESIVKVL' A
#
# COMPACT_ATOMS: atom_id res chain seq x y z
N MET A 1 -17.42 5.65 5.21
CA MET A 1 -16.70 6.86 5.66
C MET A 1 -15.80 7.33 4.53
N LYS A 2 -16.05 8.51 3.95
CA LYS A 2 -15.23 9.10 2.88
C LYS A 2 -13.91 9.57 3.46
N GLN A 3 -12.79 8.99 3.05
CA GLN A 3 -11.47 9.54 3.37
C GLN A 3 -11.19 10.70 2.42
N ASN A 4 -11.23 11.93 2.95
CA ASN A 4 -10.75 13.13 2.29
C ASN A 4 -9.31 13.40 2.79
N GLY A 5 -8.30 12.96 2.05
CA GLY A 5 -6.89 13.26 2.36
C GLY A 5 -5.89 12.26 1.78
N MET A 6 -4.63 12.70 1.62
CA MET A 6 -3.45 11.98 1.06
C MET A 6 -3.10 10.60 1.68
N PHE A 7 -3.94 10.05 2.56
CA PHE A 7 -3.69 8.79 3.26
C PHE A 7 -4.91 7.89 3.15
N SER A 8 -4.74 6.76 2.47
CA SER A 8 -5.76 5.70 2.38
C SER A 8 -5.45 4.61 3.41
N PHE A 9 -6.47 4.15 4.14
CA PHE A 9 -6.37 2.92 4.92
C PHE A 9 -6.55 1.72 3.98
N SER A 10 -5.46 1.00 3.72
CA SER A 10 -5.45 -0.18 2.84
C SER A 10 -6.09 -1.42 3.45
N GLY A 11 -6.28 -1.45 4.77
CA GLY A 11 -6.80 -2.63 5.49
C GLY A 11 -5.80 -3.77 5.63
N LEU A 12 -4.55 -3.56 5.22
CA LEU A 12 -3.49 -4.56 5.31
C LEU A 12 -3.05 -4.79 6.76
N THR A 13 -2.83 -6.06 7.10
CA THR A 13 -2.24 -6.48 8.37
C THR A 13 -0.74 -6.13 8.41
N PRO A 14 -0.12 -6.01 9.60
CA PRO A 14 1.31 -5.76 9.72
C PRO A 14 2.17 -6.78 8.94
N GLU A 15 1.78 -8.04 8.94
CA GLU A 15 2.46 -9.12 8.23
C GLU A 15 2.41 -8.92 6.70
N GLN A 16 1.28 -8.45 6.17
CA GLN A 16 1.13 -8.12 4.74
C GLN A 16 1.95 -6.89 4.36
N VAL A 17 2.06 -5.90 5.26
CA VAL A 17 2.94 -4.73 5.06
C VAL A 17 4.41 -5.15 5.04
N ASP A 18 4.81 -6.05 5.95
CA ASP A 18 6.17 -6.56 6.00
C ASP A 18 6.50 -7.37 4.72
N ARG A 19 5.56 -8.18 4.20
CA ARG A 19 5.70 -8.85 2.90
C ARG A 19 5.81 -7.90 1.71
N LEU A 20 5.00 -6.83 1.68
CA LEU A 20 5.10 -5.80 0.62
C LEU A 20 6.48 -5.16 0.58
N LYS A 21 7.07 -4.92 1.74
CA LYS A 21 8.41 -4.37 1.87
C LYS A 21 9.47 -5.37 1.38
N ASP A 22 9.41 -6.62 1.85
CA ASP A 22 10.48 -7.59 1.61
C ASP A 22 10.44 -8.20 0.20
N GLU A 23 9.23 -8.44 -0.35
CA GLU A 23 9.05 -9.08 -1.67
C GLU A 23 8.96 -8.06 -2.82
N PHE A 24 8.39 -6.88 -2.57
CA PHE A 24 8.05 -5.92 -3.64
C PHE A 24 8.71 -4.55 -3.48
N ALA A 25 9.53 -4.35 -2.43
CA ALA A 25 10.15 -3.07 -2.07
C ALA A 25 9.14 -1.92 -1.89
N ILE A 26 7.91 -2.24 -1.46
CA ILE A 26 6.85 -1.27 -1.21
C ILE A 26 6.80 -0.96 0.29
N TYR A 27 7.13 0.28 0.64
CA TYR A 27 7.21 0.72 2.03
C TYR A 27 5.90 1.42 2.44
N ALA A 28 5.10 0.74 3.26
CA ALA A 28 3.90 1.29 3.89
C ALA A 28 4.06 1.39 5.41
N VAL A 29 3.22 2.20 6.06
CA VAL A 29 3.19 2.26 7.53
C VAL A 29 2.54 0.97 8.03
N ARG A 30 3.13 0.31 9.04
CA ARG A 30 2.63 -0.96 9.62
C ARG A 30 1.17 -0.91 10.13
N SER A 31 0.59 0.27 10.25
CA SER A 31 -0.84 0.48 10.53
C SER A 31 -1.74 0.34 9.29
N GLY A 32 -1.20 -0.04 8.14
CA GLY A 32 -1.93 -0.14 6.86
C GLY A 32 -2.18 1.21 6.18
N ARG A 33 -1.56 2.30 6.67
CA ARG A 33 -1.65 3.62 6.03
C ARG A 33 -0.66 3.73 4.89
N ILE A 34 -1.17 3.99 3.70
CA ILE A 34 -0.36 4.23 2.49
C ILE A 34 -0.43 5.72 2.16
N ASN A 35 0.73 6.32 1.88
CA ASN A 35 0.80 7.68 1.36
C ASN A 35 0.48 7.65 -0.14
N VAL A 36 -0.70 8.15 -0.51
CA VAL A 36 -1.20 8.15 -1.89
C VAL A 36 -0.48 9.20 -2.74
N ALA A 37 0.16 10.20 -2.13
CA ALA A 37 0.85 11.27 -2.87
C ALA A 37 2.11 10.79 -3.62
N GLY A 38 2.65 9.62 -3.29
CA GLY A 38 3.76 8.99 -4.01
C GLY A 38 3.33 8.09 -5.17
N ILE A 39 2.02 7.90 -5.37
CA ILE A 39 1.48 7.04 -6.41
C ILE A 39 1.35 7.85 -7.70
N THR A 40 1.99 7.35 -8.76
CA THR A 40 1.90 7.90 -10.12
C THR A 40 1.19 6.91 -11.02
N ALA A 41 0.74 7.35 -12.19
CA ALA A 41 0.13 6.45 -13.18
C ALA A 41 1.06 5.31 -13.60
N ASP A 42 2.38 5.52 -13.52
CA ASP A 42 3.37 4.53 -13.93
C ASP A 42 3.61 3.44 -12.87
N ASN A 43 3.34 3.71 -11.58
CA ASN A 43 3.60 2.77 -10.49
C ASN A 43 2.33 2.19 -9.85
N ILE A 44 1.15 2.71 -10.21
CA ILE A 44 -0.12 2.29 -9.63
C ILE A 44 -0.45 0.83 -9.96
N ASP A 45 -0.17 0.38 -11.18
CA ASP A 45 -0.44 -1.00 -11.59
C ASP A 45 0.42 -1.99 -10.81
N TYR A 46 1.73 -1.71 -10.70
CA TYR A 46 2.65 -2.54 -9.91
C TYR A 46 2.26 -2.58 -8.43
N LEU A 47 1.85 -1.43 -7.86
CA LEU A 47 1.37 -1.36 -6.48
C LEU A 47 0.11 -2.21 -6.30
N CYS A 48 -0.87 -2.11 -7.20
CA CYS A 48 -2.10 -2.89 -7.15
C CYS A 48 -1.82 -4.39 -7.25
N GLU A 49 -0.99 -4.83 -8.21
CA GLU A 49 -0.61 -6.25 -8.35
C GLU A 49 0.11 -6.78 -7.11
N SER A 50 1.01 -5.98 -6.52
CA SER A 50 1.73 -6.35 -5.31
C SER A 50 0.80 -6.48 -4.10
N ILE A 51 -0.17 -5.55 -3.95
CA ILE A 51 -1.20 -5.63 -2.92
C ILE A 51 -2.03 -6.91 -3.07
N VAL A 52 -2.44 -7.25 -4.29
CA VAL A 52 -3.21 -8.47 -4.57
C VAL A 52 -2.42 -9.74 -4.20
N LYS A 53 -1.09 -9.75 -4.38
CA LYS A 53 -0.24 -10.90 -4.02
C LYS A 53 -0.04 -11.10 -2.51
N VAL A 54 -0.31 -10.08 -1.70
CA VAL A 54 -0.18 -10.16 -0.23
C VAL A 54 -1.52 -10.28 0.49
N LEU A 55 -2.64 -9.94 -0.16
CA LEU A 55 -3.99 -10.23 0.34
C LEU A 55 -4.20 -11.73 0.56
#